data_AF-A0A158HBN6-F1
#
_entry.id   AF-A0A158HBN6-F1
#
_cell.length_a   1.000
_cell.length_b   1.000
_cell.length_c   1.000
_cell.angle_alpha   90.00
_cell.angle_beta   90.00
_cell.angle_gamma   90.00
#
_symmetry.space_group_name_H-M   'P 1'
#
loop_
_entity.id
_entity.type
_entity.pdbx_description
1 polymer ?
#
loop_
_entity_poly.entity_id
_entity_poly.type
_entity_poly.pdbx_seq_one_letter_code
_entity_poly.pdbx_strand_id
1 'polypeptide(L)'
;MLSVNERRRSATSNLDVHLRQPLTDIGKSNLKAIPKKLHIIWIGNDIPQRNRDCIATFPTKNPDWEVNLWIDAKQLLTGERRRAATTHYTAQNNNGSGVSVDQWKTVAERVGKDGDDRATMKYLEQYLNYRGEALQGMRVQKINSIMAFCKSNRIKLREVERDLNMGKTAPIYRQELVERGGNFGAASDILRIEILMQYGGVYVDTDVSCASPLGSIICHESYPRFSAVNHAWKDGVSQSDWESAAWWETKVGSQTPAISNSVIACHPRSKGMKTYKAMVRSNFKTLKNDAARRELYFNDVRKSTIQMTGPTAASKGSGFTSVKEKLERSVGGITTEADLTARQLSDKLFMRDNWYFPMYMIVDRYFHDWL
;
A
#
# COMPACT_ATOMS: atom_id res chain seq x y z
N MET A 1 -45.23 4.42 -60.11
CA MET A 1 -43.87 4.95 -59.95
C MET A 1 -43.95 6.26 -59.18
N LEU A 2 -43.65 6.24 -57.87
CA LEU A 2 -43.46 7.45 -57.07
C LEU A 2 -42.29 7.23 -56.11
N SER A 3 -41.62 8.35 -55.86
CA SER A 3 -40.21 8.52 -55.53
C SER A 3 -39.76 8.01 -54.15
N VAL A 4 -38.52 7.53 -54.13
CA VAL A 4 -37.71 7.15 -52.97
C VAL A 4 -37.43 8.38 -52.12
N ASN A 5 -38.33 8.74 -51.19
CA ASN A 5 -38.00 9.75 -50.17
C ASN A 5 -38.73 9.63 -48.83
N GLU A 6 -39.12 8.41 -48.45
CA GLU A 6 -39.57 8.09 -47.08
C GLU A 6 -38.80 6.87 -46.55
N ARG A 7 -37.51 7.06 -46.24
CA ARG A 7 -36.73 6.06 -45.47
C ARG A 7 -35.47 6.62 -44.81
N ARG A 8 -35.54 7.82 -44.23
CA ARG A 8 -34.48 8.39 -43.37
C ARG A 8 -35.04 9.13 -42.15
N ARG A 9 -35.88 8.45 -41.37
CA ARG A 9 -36.18 8.80 -39.96
C ARG A 9 -36.46 7.53 -39.18
N SER A 10 -35.41 6.74 -38.90
CA SER A 10 -35.40 5.62 -37.96
C SER A 10 -34.00 4.99 -37.93
N ALA A 11 -32.98 5.79 -37.61
CA ALA A 11 -31.61 5.28 -37.43
C ALA A 11 -30.93 5.88 -36.19
N THR A 12 -31.73 6.21 -35.17
CA THR A 12 -31.28 6.53 -33.82
C THR A 12 -31.94 5.54 -32.85
N SER A 13 -31.55 4.27 -32.91
CA SER A 13 -31.93 3.33 -31.84
C SER A 13 -31.11 2.04 -31.72
N ASN A 14 -30.11 1.75 -32.58
CA ASN A 14 -29.45 0.43 -32.56
C ASN A 14 -27.93 0.43 -32.34
N LEU A 15 -27.28 1.56 -32.04
CA LEU A 15 -25.86 1.58 -31.64
C LEU A 15 -25.64 1.44 -30.11
N ASP A 16 -26.69 1.42 -29.31
CA ASP A 16 -26.59 1.61 -27.85
C ASP A 16 -26.64 0.31 -27.01
N VAL A 17 -26.66 -0.87 -27.65
CA VAL A 17 -26.85 -2.15 -26.94
C VAL A 17 -25.61 -3.06 -26.97
N HIS A 18 -24.70 -2.91 -27.92
CA HIS A 18 -23.54 -3.82 -28.05
C HIS A 18 -22.22 -3.31 -27.44
N LEU A 19 -22.18 -2.08 -26.92
CA LEU A 19 -20.98 -1.50 -26.29
C LEU A 19 -20.95 -1.59 -24.75
N ARG A 20 -21.95 -2.25 -24.12
CA ARG A 20 -22.16 -2.22 -22.65
C ARG A 20 -21.66 -3.42 -21.84
N GLN A 21 -20.81 -4.30 -22.37
CA GLN A 21 -20.39 -5.47 -21.58
C GLN A 21 -18.89 -5.78 -21.64
N PRO A 22 -18.04 -5.06 -20.88
CA PRO A 22 -16.82 -5.66 -20.38
C PRO A 22 -17.01 -6.46 -19.08
N LEU A 23 -17.79 -5.98 -18.09
CA LEU A 23 -17.65 -6.45 -16.70
C LEU A 23 -18.91 -6.34 -15.81
N THR A 24 -20.13 -6.31 -16.38
CA THR A 24 -21.38 -6.29 -15.57
C THR A 24 -21.51 -7.48 -14.61
N ASP A 25 -20.75 -8.55 -14.83
CA ASP A 25 -20.70 -9.75 -13.98
C ASP A 25 -19.73 -9.65 -12.79
N ILE A 26 -18.97 -8.56 -12.62
CA ILE A 26 -18.49 -8.17 -11.28
C ILE A 26 -19.72 -7.58 -10.59
N GLY A 27 -20.62 -8.48 -10.17
CA GLY A 27 -22.01 -8.15 -9.84
C GLY A 27 -22.12 -6.90 -9.00
N LYS A 28 -22.89 -5.91 -9.49
CA LYS A 28 -23.30 -4.73 -8.71
C LYS A 28 -23.87 -5.11 -7.34
N SER A 29 -24.38 -6.34 -7.20
CA SER A 29 -24.86 -6.96 -5.95
C SER A 29 -23.81 -7.07 -4.83
N ASN A 30 -22.52 -6.92 -5.12
CA ASN A 30 -21.43 -7.08 -4.15
C ASN A 30 -20.71 -5.77 -3.80
N LEU A 31 -21.21 -4.62 -4.26
CA LEU A 31 -20.70 -3.30 -3.86
C LEU A 31 -21.37 -2.85 -2.57
N LYS A 32 -20.59 -2.69 -1.50
CA LYS A 32 -21.08 -2.29 -0.18
C LYS A 32 -20.12 -1.32 0.50
N ALA A 33 -20.66 -0.52 1.42
CA ALA A 33 -19.84 0.34 2.27
C ALA A 33 -18.91 -0.51 3.15
N ILE A 34 -17.61 -0.18 3.16
CA ILE A 34 -16.63 -0.81 4.06
C ILE A 34 -16.80 -0.25 5.49
N PRO A 35 -16.28 -0.95 6.51
CA PRO A 35 -16.24 -0.40 7.87
C PRO A 35 -15.51 0.95 7.92
N LYS A 36 -16.03 1.92 8.68
CA LYS A 36 -15.38 3.22 8.94
C LYS A 36 -14.22 3.07 9.93
N LYS A 37 -13.22 2.29 9.53
CA LYS A 37 -11.97 2.07 10.26
C LYS A 37 -10.83 2.51 9.37
N LEU A 38 -9.99 3.38 9.90
CA LEU A 38 -8.77 3.81 9.24
C LEU A 38 -7.57 3.23 9.99
N HIS A 39 -6.59 2.75 9.25
CA HIS A 39 -5.44 2.02 9.77
C HIS A 39 -4.15 2.65 9.25
N ILE A 40 -3.30 3.05 10.18
CA ILE A 40 -1.98 3.63 9.95
C ILE A 40 -0.97 2.77 10.72
N ILE A 41 0.21 2.54 10.15
CA ILE A 41 1.23 1.69 10.77
C ILE A 41 2.49 2.53 11.00
N TRP A 42 3.02 2.49 12.21
CA TRP A 42 4.32 3.06 12.53
C TRP A 42 5.11 2.11 13.44
N ILE A 43 6.22 1.57 12.94
CA ILE A 43 7.05 0.60 13.65
C ILE A 43 8.52 1.00 13.57
N GLY A 44 9.33 0.54 14.53
CA GLY A 44 10.79 0.72 14.47
C GLY A 44 11.33 1.93 15.22
N ASN A 45 10.54 2.99 15.42
CA ASN A 45 11.01 4.24 16.02
C ASN A 45 9.85 5.12 16.53
N ASP A 46 10.15 6.32 17.04
CA ASP A 46 9.16 7.38 17.22
C ASP A 46 8.75 8.01 15.88
N ILE A 47 7.58 8.65 15.84
CA ILE A 47 7.00 9.25 14.62
C ILE A 47 7.60 10.64 14.39
N PRO A 48 8.24 10.91 13.24
CA PRO A 48 8.70 12.24 12.85
C PRO A 48 7.52 13.22 12.75
N GLN A 49 7.79 14.49 13.02
CA GLN A 49 6.76 15.53 13.02
C GLN A 49 5.99 15.60 11.70
N ARG A 50 6.68 15.53 10.55
CA ARG A 50 6.04 15.53 9.23
C ARG A 50 4.96 14.44 9.09
N ASN A 51 5.27 13.22 9.54
CA ASN A 51 4.31 12.11 9.49
C ASN A 51 3.16 12.33 10.48
N ARG A 52 3.42 12.91 11.65
CA ARG A 52 2.35 13.31 12.59
C ARG A 52 1.40 14.31 11.96
N ASP A 53 1.92 15.30 11.24
CA ASP A 53 1.12 16.32 10.56
C ASP A 53 0.21 15.68 9.51
N CYS A 54 0.75 14.76 8.70
CA CYS A 54 -0.03 13.96 7.74
C CYS A 54 -1.12 13.13 8.45
N ILE A 55 -0.74 12.35 9.46
CA ILE A 55 -1.65 11.46 10.20
C ILE A 55 -2.80 12.24 10.85
N ALA A 56 -2.51 13.39 11.46
CA ALA A 56 -3.50 14.21 12.17
C ALA A 56 -4.61 14.75 11.25
N THR A 57 -4.39 14.83 9.95
CA THR A 57 -5.43 15.24 8.98
C THR A 57 -6.61 14.26 8.93
N PHE A 58 -6.37 12.96 9.14
CA PHE A 58 -7.40 11.93 9.05
C PHE A 58 -8.46 12.03 10.17
N PRO A 59 -8.12 11.98 11.47
CA PRO A 59 -9.13 12.11 12.53
C PRO A 59 -9.78 13.49 12.53
N THR A 60 -9.07 14.53 12.08
CA THR A 60 -9.63 15.88 11.95
C THR A 60 -10.75 15.95 10.91
N LYS A 61 -10.54 15.33 9.73
CA LYS A 61 -11.52 15.36 8.62
C LYS A 61 -12.58 14.25 8.71
N ASN A 62 -12.37 13.23 9.54
CA ASN A 62 -13.21 12.04 9.64
C ASN A 62 -13.56 11.74 11.10
N PRO A 63 -14.29 12.63 11.80
CA PRO A 63 -14.58 12.47 13.23
C PRO A 63 -15.46 11.25 13.54
N ASP A 64 -16.16 10.71 12.55
CA ASP A 64 -17.01 9.52 12.64
C ASP A 64 -16.28 8.20 12.29
N TRP A 65 -14.99 8.25 11.96
CA TRP A 65 -14.17 7.08 11.68
C TRP A 65 -13.33 6.66 12.90
N GLU A 66 -13.21 5.35 13.15
CA GLU A 66 -12.20 4.83 14.11
C GLU A 66 -10.82 4.89 13.46
N VAL A 67 -10.02 5.89 13.81
CA VAL A 67 -8.62 6.00 13.36
C VAL A 67 -7.72 5.20 14.30
N ASN A 68 -6.99 4.23 13.73
CA ASN A 68 -6.10 3.34 14.46
C ASN A 68 -4.65 3.56 14.02
N LEU A 69 -3.77 3.82 14.99
CA LEU A 69 -2.32 3.76 14.78
C LEU A 69 -1.78 2.45 15.36
N TRP A 70 -1.19 1.63 14.51
CA TRP A 70 -0.58 0.36 14.85
C TRP A 70 0.92 0.54 15.12
N ILE A 71 1.36 0.05 16.27
CA ILE A 71 2.77 -0.06 16.63
C ILE A 71 3.13 -1.49 16.99
N ASP A 72 4.41 -1.83 16.91
CA ASP A 72 4.97 -3.01 17.55
C ASP A 72 5.80 -2.55 18.75
N ALA A 73 5.28 -2.80 19.94
CA ALA A 73 5.91 -2.34 21.19
C ALA A 73 7.22 -3.09 21.49
N LYS A 74 7.49 -4.21 20.83
CA LYS A 74 8.76 -4.94 20.94
C LYS A 74 9.83 -4.45 19.96
N GLN A 75 9.52 -3.48 19.10
CA GLN A 75 10.40 -3.06 18.00
C GLN A 75 10.67 -1.54 18.02
N LEU A 76 10.58 -0.86 19.16
CA LEU A 76 10.76 0.60 19.25
C LEU A 76 12.22 1.05 19.07
N LEU A 77 13.17 0.13 19.17
CA LEU A 77 14.60 0.36 19.01
C LEU A 77 15.18 -0.22 17.72
N THR A 78 14.38 -0.90 16.90
CA THR A 78 14.82 -1.50 15.63
C THR A 78 15.41 -0.46 14.67
N GLY A 79 14.86 0.76 14.65
CA GLY A 79 15.38 1.89 13.90
C GLY A 79 16.71 2.41 14.43
N GLU A 80 16.90 2.43 15.76
CA GLU A 80 18.19 2.78 16.37
C GLU A 80 19.26 1.76 16.07
N ARG A 81 18.90 0.47 16.16
CA ARG A 81 19.78 -0.61 15.76
C ARG A 81 20.25 -0.43 14.33
N ARG A 82 19.32 -0.18 13.40
CA ARG A 82 19.64 0.06 12.00
C ARG A 82 20.58 1.26 11.84
N ARG A 83 20.25 2.40 12.47
CA ARG A 83 21.07 3.62 12.44
C ARG A 83 22.47 3.37 12.97
N ALA A 84 22.60 2.80 14.16
CA ALA A 84 23.87 2.55 14.83
C ALA A 84 24.74 1.56 14.05
N ALA A 85 24.17 0.44 13.58
CA ALA A 85 24.88 -0.51 12.72
C ALA A 85 25.34 0.14 11.41
N THR A 86 24.49 0.96 10.79
CA THR A 86 24.85 1.70 9.57
C THR A 86 26.03 2.62 9.81
N THR A 87 25.97 3.46 10.85
CA THR A 87 27.09 4.34 11.21
C THR A 87 28.37 3.56 11.48
N HIS A 88 28.30 2.45 12.23
CA HIS A 88 29.45 1.65 12.58
C HIS A 88 30.13 1.01 11.35
N TYR A 89 29.37 0.30 10.52
CA TYR A 89 29.94 -0.41 9.38
C TYR A 89 30.36 0.53 8.25
N THR A 90 29.61 1.59 7.98
CA THR A 90 30.01 2.58 6.97
C THR A 90 31.31 3.29 7.35
N ALA A 91 31.57 3.51 8.64
CA ALA A 91 32.85 4.05 9.11
C ALA A 91 34.03 3.08 8.94
N GLN A 92 33.78 1.77 8.89
CA GLN A 92 34.81 0.73 8.70
C GLN A 92 35.01 0.36 7.23
N ASN A 93 33.98 0.52 6.40
CA ASN A 93 34.02 0.15 5.01
C ASN A 93 34.84 1.17 4.20
N ASN A 94 35.68 0.66 3.28
CA ASN A 94 36.43 1.50 2.37
C ASN A 94 35.48 2.40 1.57
N ASN A 95 35.88 3.68 1.43
CA ASN A 95 35.15 4.73 0.69
C ASN A 95 33.72 5.02 1.21
N GLY A 96 33.39 4.68 2.46
CA GLY A 96 32.07 4.97 3.02
C GLY A 96 30.93 4.20 2.33
N SER A 97 31.24 3.03 1.76
CA SER A 97 30.20 2.16 1.21
C SER A 97 29.20 1.74 2.30
N GLY A 98 27.94 1.59 1.90
CA GLY A 98 26.86 1.18 2.81
C GLY A 98 27.11 -0.18 3.46
N VAL A 99 26.22 -0.57 4.37
CA VAL A 99 26.31 -1.86 5.07
C VAL A 99 26.09 -3.02 4.07
N SER A 100 27.03 -3.95 4.02
CA SER A 100 26.95 -5.12 3.13
C SER A 100 25.93 -6.15 3.61
N VAL A 101 25.55 -7.08 2.72
CA VAL A 101 24.63 -8.18 3.08
C VAL A 101 25.19 -9.03 4.22
N ASP A 102 26.48 -9.34 4.21
CA ASP A 102 27.09 -10.18 5.25
C ASP A 102 27.24 -9.44 6.59
N GLN A 103 27.41 -8.12 6.56
CA GLN A 103 27.32 -7.29 7.76
C GLN A 103 25.90 -7.31 8.34
N TRP A 104 24.86 -7.19 7.51
CA TRP A 104 23.47 -7.34 7.98
C TRP A 104 23.16 -8.73 8.52
N LYS A 105 23.70 -9.81 7.90
CA LYS A 105 23.62 -11.17 8.46
C LYS A 105 24.28 -11.26 9.83
N THR A 106 25.46 -10.67 9.99
CA THR A 106 26.17 -10.61 11.29
C THR A 106 25.32 -9.91 12.35
N VAL A 107 24.66 -8.80 12.01
CA VAL A 107 23.72 -8.13 12.92
C VAL A 107 22.54 -9.04 13.27
N ALA A 108 21.94 -9.67 12.26
CA ALA A 108 20.81 -10.57 12.42
C ALA A 108 21.14 -11.77 13.33
N GLU A 109 22.32 -12.38 13.16
CA GLU A 109 22.81 -13.48 14.00
C GLU A 109 22.99 -13.06 15.46
N ARG A 110 23.55 -11.86 15.70
CA ARG A 110 23.79 -11.34 17.05
C ARG A 110 22.51 -10.96 17.79
N VAL A 111 21.54 -10.37 17.07
CA VAL A 111 20.24 -10.02 17.66
C VAL A 111 19.36 -11.27 17.82
N GLY A 112 19.50 -12.24 16.92
CA GLY A 112 18.72 -13.46 16.92
C GLY A 112 17.32 -13.30 16.34
N LYS A 113 16.63 -14.45 16.22
CA LYS A 113 15.40 -14.64 15.43
C LYS A 113 14.24 -13.68 15.75
N ASP A 114 14.09 -13.27 17.00
CA ASP A 114 12.95 -12.48 17.44
C ASP A 114 13.19 -10.97 17.27
N GLY A 115 14.46 -10.53 17.26
CA GLY A 115 14.78 -9.16 16.88
C GLY A 115 14.37 -8.06 17.84
N ASP A 116 13.80 -8.40 18.99
CA ASP A 116 13.08 -7.46 19.85
C ASP A 116 14.00 -6.40 20.50
N ASP A 117 13.38 -5.44 21.18
CA ASP A 117 14.09 -4.34 21.85
C ASP A 117 15.08 -4.84 22.90
N ARG A 118 14.81 -5.97 23.58
CA ARG A 118 15.74 -6.55 24.55
C ARG A 118 17.00 -7.06 23.85
N ALA A 119 16.82 -7.83 22.78
CA ALA A 119 17.93 -8.33 21.98
C ALA A 119 18.69 -7.18 21.29
N THR A 120 17.97 -6.16 20.83
CA THR A 120 18.55 -4.94 20.26
C THR A 120 19.41 -4.20 21.28
N MET A 121 18.93 -4.02 22.52
CA MET A 121 19.73 -3.37 23.57
C MET A 121 21.01 -4.15 23.85
N LYS A 122 20.91 -5.48 24.00
CA LYS A 122 22.08 -6.34 24.20
C LYS A 122 23.09 -6.21 23.06
N TYR A 123 22.62 -6.21 21.80
CA TYR A 123 23.50 -6.04 20.64
C TYR A 123 24.22 -4.67 20.67
N LEU A 124 23.47 -3.59 20.89
CA LEU A 124 24.03 -2.23 20.90
C LEU A 124 25.04 -2.03 22.03
N GLU A 125 24.77 -2.60 23.21
CA GLU A 125 25.65 -2.54 24.36
C GLU A 125 26.93 -3.34 24.13
N GLN A 126 26.81 -4.61 23.73
CA GLN A 126 27.95 -5.52 23.62
C GLN A 126 28.87 -5.22 22.43
N TYR A 127 28.31 -4.75 21.32
CA TYR A 127 29.06 -4.64 20.07
C TYR A 127 29.31 -3.20 19.62
N LEU A 128 28.46 -2.24 20.02
CA LEU A 128 28.52 -0.86 19.55
C LEU A 128 28.72 0.18 20.66
N ASN A 129 29.04 -0.26 21.89
CA ASN A 129 29.37 0.59 23.04
C ASN A 129 28.27 1.59 23.45
N TYR A 130 26.99 1.20 23.31
CA TYR A 130 25.87 1.97 23.86
C TYR A 130 25.63 1.62 25.33
N ARG A 131 25.15 2.58 26.12
CA ARG A 131 24.75 2.32 27.52
C ARG A 131 23.32 1.77 27.58
N GLY A 132 23.12 0.64 28.24
CA GLY A 132 21.80 0.00 28.37
C GLY A 132 20.72 0.91 28.97
N GLU A 133 21.06 1.65 30.04
CA GLU A 133 20.12 2.60 30.68
C GLU A 133 19.64 3.70 29.72
N ALA A 134 20.53 4.22 28.87
CA ALA A 134 20.17 5.23 27.88
C ALA A 134 19.22 4.67 26.81
N LEU A 135 19.42 3.41 26.39
CA LEU A 135 18.54 2.74 25.44
C LEU A 135 17.16 2.45 26.04
N GLN A 136 17.12 2.03 27.30
CA GLN A 136 15.86 1.82 28.03
C GLN A 136 15.09 3.15 28.18
N GLY A 137 15.77 4.22 28.57
CA GLY A 137 15.19 5.56 28.66
C GLY A 137 14.66 6.05 27.31
N MET A 138 15.42 5.85 26.24
CA MET A 138 15.01 6.16 24.88
C MET A 138 13.74 5.39 24.49
N ARG A 139 13.68 4.08 24.75
CA ARG A 139 12.48 3.27 24.47
C ARG A 139 11.24 3.82 25.16
N VAL A 140 11.35 4.18 26.44
CA VAL A 140 10.26 4.79 27.22
C VAL A 140 9.83 6.14 26.65
N GLN A 141 10.77 6.99 26.25
CA GLN A 141 10.46 8.27 25.62
C GLN A 141 9.67 8.10 24.33
N LYS A 142 10.07 7.15 23.47
CA LYS A 142 9.40 6.88 22.18
C LYS A 142 7.95 6.44 22.38
N ILE A 143 7.70 5.47 23.26
CA ILE A 143 6.32 5.00 23.48
C ILE A 143 5.44 6.11 24.09
N ASN A 144 5.98 6.89 25.03
CA ASN A 144 5.24 8.01 25.63
C ASN A 144 4.92 9.11 24.60
N SER A 145 5.85 9.42 23.70
CA SER A 145 5.66 10.36 22.59
C SER A 145 4.54 9.90 21.65
N ILE A 146 4.52 8.63 21.27
CA ILE A 146 3.45 8.04 20.45
C ILE A 146 2.10 8.08 21.18
N MET A 147 2.06 7.67 22.44
CA MET A 147 0.83 7.66 23.25
C MET A 147 0.24 9.06 23.40
N ALA A 148 1.09 10.06 23.69
CA ALA A 148 0.68 11.46 23.81
C ALA A 148 0.08 11.97 22.49
N PHE A 149 0.73 11.71 21.35
CA PHE A 149 0.22 12.08 20.05
C PHE A 149 -1.13 11.42 19.74
N CYS A 150 -1.27 10.12 20.00
CA CYS A 150 -2.53 9.42 19.79
C CYS A 150 -3.66 10.02 20.63
N LYS A 151 -3.40 10.27 21.92
CA LYS A 151 -4.36 10.88 22.84
C LYS A 151 -4.81 12.25 22.37
N SER A 152 -3.88 13.12 21.99
CA SER A 152 -4.18 14.49 21.54
C SER A 152 -4.96 14.55 20.24
N ASN A 153 -4.89 13.52 19.40
CA ASN A 153 -5.52 13.49 18.07
C ASN A 153 -6.71 12.53 17.96
N ARG A 154 -7.22 11.99 19.08
CA ARG A 154 -8.32 11.01 19.11
C ARG A 154 -8.03 9.76 18.27
N ILE A 155 -6.76 9.34 18.25
CA ILE A 155 -6.32 8.13 17.55
C ILE A 155 -6.24 6.98 18.54
N LYS A 156 -6.81 5.84 18.16
CA LYS A 156 -6.74 4.60 18.93
C LYS A 156 -5.38 3.93 18.69
N LEU A 157 -4.57 3.83 19.74
CA LEU A 157 -3.31 3.09 19.68
C LEU A 157 -3.59 1.58 19.69
N ARG A 158 -3.01 0.84 18.74
CA ARG A 158 -3.11 -0.62 18.59
C ARG A 158 -1.73 -1.23 18.65
N GLU A 159 -1.64 -2.41 19.24
CA GLU A 159 -0.39 -3.14 19.41
C GLU A 159 -0.43 -4.42 18.56
N VAL A 160 0.60 -4.64 17.74
CA VAL A 160 0.63 -5.71 16.74
C VAL A 160 0.47 -7.10 17.37
N GLU A 161 1.25 -7.46 18.40
CA GLU A 161 1.18 -8.81 18.97
C GLU A 161 -0.14 -9.08 19.71
N ARG A 162 -0.67 -8.07 20.39
CA ARG A 162 -1.92 -8.21 21.18
C ARG A 162 -3.16 -8.17 20.30
N ASP A 163 -3.21 -7.26 19.32
CA ASP A 163 -4.44 -6.92 18.62
C ASP A 163 -4.52 -7.54 17.20
N LEU A 164 -3.45 -8.17 16.68
CA LEU A 164 -3.41 -8.69 15.31
C LEU A 164 -3.05 -10.18 15.25
N ASN A 165 -3.86 -10.95 14.53
CA ASN A 165 -3.53 -12.35 14.24
C ASN A 165 -2.76 -12.47 12.91
N MET A 166 -1.42 -12.41 12.99
CA MET A 166 -0.57 -12.59 11.81
C MET A 166 -0.52 -14.04 11.31
N GLY A 167 -0.70 -15.04 12.19
CA GLY A 167 -0.60 -16.45 11.84
C GLY A 167 0.71 -16.77 11.08
N LYS A 168 0.59 -17.32 9.85
CA LYS A 168 1.73 -17.78 9.04
C LYS A 168 2.57 -16.67 8.39
N THR A 169 2.20 -15.39 8.53
CA THR A 169 3.01 -14.26 8.03
C THR A 169 3.91 -13.67 9.13
N ALA A 170 3.71 -14.02 10.40
CA ALA A 170 4.55 -13.55 11.51
C ALA A 170 6.06 -13.86 11.30
N PRO A 171 6.47 -15.04 10.77
CA PRO A 171 7.88 -15.28 10.48
C PRO A 171 8.43 -14.37 9.38
N ILE A 172 7.62 -14.06 8.37
CA ILE A 172 8.01 -13.15 7.26
C ILE A 172 8.19 -11.73 7.80
N TYR A 173 7.26 -11.28 8.64
CA TYR A 173 7.34 -9.99 9.31
C TYR A 173 8.64 -9.85 10.12
N ARG A 174 8.94 -10.84 10.97
CA ARG A 174 10.19 -10.86 11.75
C ARG A 174 11.44 -10.93 10.85
N GLN A 175 11.37 -11.69 9.76
CA GLN A 175 12.46 -11.78 8.79
C GLN A 175 12.83 -10.41 8.21
N GLU A 176 11.83 -9.61 7.81
CA GLU A 176 12.05 -8.25 7.31
C GLU A 176 12.60 -7.30 8.37
N LEU A 177 12.22 -7.48 9.63
CA LEU A 177 12.75 -6.67 10.71
C LEU A 177 14.17 -7.07 11.12
N VAL A 178 14.54 -8.35 11.04
CA VAL A 178 15.83 -8.86 11.54
C VAL A 178 16.85 -9.04 10.40
N GLU A 179 16.60 -9.99 9.51
CA GLU A 179 17.55 -10.40 8.45
C GLU A 179 17.78 -9.30 7.41
N ARG A 180 16.82 -8.40 7.25
CA ARG A 180 16.87 -7.26 6.32
C ARG A 180 17.24 -5.94 7.00
N GLY A 181 17.72 -6.00 8.25
CA GLY A 181 18.21 -4.86 8.99
C GLY A 181 17.14 -3.82 9.33
N GLY A 182 15.87 -4.22 9.47
CA GLY A 182 14.75 -3.31 9.71
C GLY A 182 14.17 -2.73 8.41
N ASN A 183 13.76 -3.59 7.48
CA ASN A 183 13.04 -3.17 6.27
C ASN A 183 11.57 -2.85 6.61
N PHE A 184 11.34 -1.64 7.14
CA PHE A 184 10.03 -1.22 7.61
C PHE A 184 8.97 -1.14 6.52
N GLY A 185 9.36 -0.89 5.26
CA GLY A 185 8.44 -0.88 4.12
C GLY A 185 7.79 -2.25 3.91
N ALA A 186 8.61 -3.31 3.78
CA ALA A 186 8.12 -4.67 3.62
C ALA A 186 7.38 -5.19 4.87
N ALA A 187 7.87 -4.83 6.07
CA ALA A 187 7.19 -5.17 7.31
C ALA A 187 5.79 -4.52 7.41
N SER A 188 5.66 -3.24 7.01
CA SER A 188 4.38 -2.53 6.91
C SER A 188 3.45 -3.12 5.84
N ASP A 189 4.00 -3.57 4.70
CA ASP A 189 3.23 -4.27 3.67
C ASP A 189 2.58 -5.56 4.21
N ILE A 190 3.28 -6.30 5.07
CA ILE A 190 2.73 -7.51 5.69
C ILE A 190 1.61 -7.14 6.68
N LEU A 191 1.88 -6.15 7.54
CA LEU A 191 0.92 -5.71 8.55
C LEU A 191 -0.36 -5.14 7.91
N ARG A 192 -0.27 -4.30 6.87
CA ARG A 192 -1.45 -3.70 6.22
C ARG A 192 -2.38 -4.76 5.63
N ILE A 193 -1.82 -5.85 5.09
CA ILE A 193 -2.60 -6.99 4.60
C ILE A 193 -3.36 -7.66 5.75
N GLU A 194 -2.67 -8.01 6.84
CA GLU A 194 -3.29 -8.70 7.98
C GLU A 194 -4.36 -7.85 8.66
N ILE A 195 -4.07 -6.55 8.86
CA ILE A 195 -4.98 -5.60 9.47
C ILE A 195 -6.26 -5.48 8.63
N LEU A 196 -6.14 -5.27 7.31
CA LEU A 196 -7.29 -5.17 6.42
C LEU A 196 -8.08 -6.48 6.31
N MET A 197 -7.40 -7.64 6.36
CA MET A 197 -8.08 -8.93 6.40
C MET A 197 -8.93 -9.11 7.67
N GLN A 198 -8.42 -8.65 8.81
CA GLN A 198 -9.08 -8.82 10.11
C GLN A 198 -10.17 -7.77 10.34
N TYR A 199 -9.93 -6.52 9.96
CA TYR A 199 -10.77 -5.39 10.34
C TYR A 199 -11.51 -4.72 9.17
N GLY A 200 -11.03 -4.89 7.93
CA GLY A 200 -11.49 -4.13 6.78
C GLY A 200 -11.18 -2.64 6.91
N GLY A 201 -11.89 -1.81 6.15
CA GLY A 201 -11.74 -0.36 6.18
C GLY A 201 -10.63 0.12 5.24
N VAL A 202 -9.94 1.19 5.63
CA VAL A 202 -8.94 1.87 4.82
C VAL A 202 -7.58 1.82 5.52
N TYR A 203 -6.57 1.38 4.79
CA TYR A 203 -5.17 1.57 5.16
C TYR A 203 -4.61 2.80 4.43
N VAL A 204 -3.75 3.57 5.10
CA VAL A 204 -2.98 4.67 4.51
C VAL A 204 -1.54 4.68 5.01
N ASP A 205 -0.57 4.91 4.12
CA ASP A 205 0.81 5.20 4.49
C ASP A 205 0.90 6.54 5.25
N THR A 206 1.94 6.68 6.07
CA THR A 206 2.07 7.78 7.05
C THR A 206 2.48 9.12 6.45
N ASP A 207 2.77 9.14 5.15
CA ASP A 207 3.12 10.30 4.35
C ASP A 207 1.97 10.76 3.43
N VAL A 208 0.83 10.08 3.50
CA VAL A 208 -0.43 10.48 2.88
C VAL A 208 -1.17 11.42 3.82
N SER A 209 -1.76 12.47 3.28
CA SER A 209 -2.65 13.39 4.00
C SER A 209 -4.07 13.29 3.47
N CYS A 210 -5.06 13.45 4.35
CA CYS A 210 -6.46 13.52 3.97
C CYS A 210 -6.76 14.93 3.45
N ALA A 211 -7.22 15.04 2.20
CA ALA A 211 -7.62 16.31 1.59
C ALA A 211 -9.09 16.61 1.87
N SER A 212 -9.95 15.60 1.77
CA SER A 212 -11.41 15.72 1.91
C SER A 212 -11.96 14.61 2.81
N PRO A 213 -13.10 14.81 3.50
CA PRO A 213 -13.75 13.75 4.26
C PRO A 213 -13.96 12.51 3.39
N LEU A 214 -13.67 11.33 3.94
CA LEU A 214 -13.76 10.05 3.23
C LEU A 214 -15.23 9.63 3.01
N GLY A 215 -16.16 10.13 3.83
CA GLY A 215 -17.57 9.79 3.75
C GLY A 215 -17.80 8.27 3.87
N SER A 216 -18.65 7.73 3.01
CA SER A 216 -18.84 6.28 2.88
C SER A 216 -18.08 5.77 1.66
N ILE A 217 -17.08 4.91 1.89
CA ILE A 217 -16.32 4.28 0.80
C ILE A 217 -17.00 2.98 0.39
N ILE A 218 -17.44 2.91 -0.87
CA ILE A 218 -18.08 1.72 -1.45
C ILE A 218 -17.03 0.85 -2.11
N CYS A 219 -16.81 -0.36 -1.63
CA CYS A 219 -15.92 -1.34 -2.25
C CYS A 219 -16.67 -2.62 -2.61
N HIS A 220 -16.14 -3.34 -3.60
CA HIS A 220 -16.59 -4.70 -3.87
C HIS A 220 -16.14 -5.62 -2.73
N GLU A 221 -17.01 -6.51 -2.24
CA GLU A 221 -16.70 -7.42 -1.12
C GLU A 221 -15.45 -8.28 -1.36
N SER A 222 -15.23 -8.68 -2.62
CA SER A 222 -14.08 -9.52 -2.99
C SER A 222 -12.84 -8.76 -3.49
N TYR A 223 -12.95 -7.48 -3.88
CA TYR A 223 -11.85 -6.79 -4.56
C TYR A 223 -11.51 -5.48 -3.84
N PRO A 224 -10.28 -5.34 -3.32
CA PRO A 224 -9.81 -4.09 -2.73
C PRO A 224 -9.73 -2.98 -3.77
N ARG A 225 -9.98 -1.74 -3.33
CA ARG A 225 -9.57 -0.55 -4.06
C ARG A 225 -8.16 -0.16 -3.65
N PHE A 226 -7.36 0.29 -4.60
CA PHE A 226 -5.99 0.75 -4.37
C PHE A 226 -5.84 2.20 -4.80
N SER A 227 -4.99 2.96 -4.14
CA SER A 227 -4.49 4.20 -4.75
C SER A 227 -3.93 3.92 -6.13
N ALA A 228 -4.23 4.80 -7.08
CA ALA A 228 -3.58 4.79 -8.37
C ALA A 228 -2.33 5.68 -8.33
N VAL A 229 -1.41 5.51 -9.28
CA VAL A 229 -0.26 6.40 -9.51
C VAL A 229 -0.35 7.08 -10.87
N ASN A 230 -0.36 8.42 -10.88
CA ASN A 230 -0.31 9.25 -12.08
C ASN A 230 0.25 10.65 -11.74
N HIS A 231 1.10 11.21 -12.62
CA HIS A 231 1.72 12.53 -12.42
C HIS A 231 0.71 13.67 -12.30
N ALA A 232 -0.47 13.52 -12.91
CA ALA A 232 -1.54 14.51 -12.88
C ALA A 232 -2.10 14.76 -11.47
N TRP A 233 -1.83 13.88 -10.50
CA TRP A 233 -2.35 14.00 -9.13
C TRP A 233 -1.36 14.61 -8.14
N LYS A 234 -0.24 15.12 -8.64
CA LYS A 234 0.88 15.55 -7.81
C LYS A 234 0.58 16.63 -6.80
N ASP A 235 -0.25 17.56 -7.21
CA ASP A 235 -0.69 18.71 -6.43
C ASP A 235 -2.09 18.45 -5.83
N GLY A 236 -2.52 17.19 -5.83
CA GLY A 236 -3.90 16.78 -5.56
C GLY A 236 -4.76 16.80 -6.83
N VAL A 237 -5.99 16.33 -6.69
CA VAL A 237 -7.02 16.36 -7.75
C VAL A 237 -8.33 16.80 -7.13
N SER A 238 -9.08 17.68 -7.80
CA SER A 238 -10.41 18.07 -7.32
C SER A 238 -11.42 16.94 -7.54
N GLN A 239 -12.53 16.95 -6.80
CA GLN A 239 -13.60 15.98 -7.04
C GLN A 239 -14.18 16.11 -8.45
N SER A 240 -14.38 17.33 -8.94
CA SER A 240 -14.89 17.59 -10.29
C SER A 240 -13.95 17.07 -11.38
N ASP A 241 -12.64 17.24 -11.20
CA ASP A 241 -11.64 16.69 -12.13
C ASP A 241 -11.65 15.17 -12.12
N TRP A 242 -11.69 14.56 -10.93
CA TRP A 242 -11.71 13.11 -10.78
C TRP A 242 -12.97 12.49 -11.41
N GLU A 243 -14.12 13.14 -11.29
CA GLU A 243 -15.40 12.64 -11.81
C GLU A 243 -15.58 12.92 -13.32
N SER A 244 -14.81 13.87 -13.89
CA SER A 244 -14.89 14.27 -15.31
C SER A 244 -14.23 13.26 -16.25
N ALA A 245 -15.03 12.67 -17.15
CA ALA A 245 -14.53 11.80 -18.21
C ALA A 245 -13.56 12.51 -19.17
N ALA A 246 -13.87 13.76 -19.53
CA ALA A 246 -13.01 14.58 -20.40
C ALA A 246 -11.66 14.91 -19.73
N TRP A 247 -11.66 15.11 -18.41
CA TRP A 247 -10.42 15.31 -17.66
C TRP A 247 -9.56 14.05 -17.66
N TRP A 248 -10.17 12.88 -17.45
CA TRP A 248 -9.47 11.58 -17.53
C TRP A 248 -8.87 11.36 -18.90
N GLU A 249 -9.61 11.60 -19.97
CA GLU A 249 -9.11 11.51 -21.34
C GLU A 249 -7.90 12.43 -21.56
N THR A 250 -8.00 13.69 -21.15
CA THR A 250 -6.97 14.72 -21.36
C THR A 250 -5.72 14.51 -20.51
N LYS A 251 -5.88 14.14 -19.23
CA LYS A 251 -4.79 14.13 -18.24
C LYS A 251 -4.19 12.76 -17.99
N VAL A 252 -4.95 11.69 -18.20
CA VAL A 252 -4.46 10.31 -18.05
C VAL A 252 -4.04 9.72 -19.41
N GLY A 253 -4.63 10.19 -20.52
CA GLY A 253 -4.25 9.77 -21.86
C GLY A 253 -4.54 8.28 -22.09
N SER A 254 -3.73 7.61 -22.91
CA SER A 254 -3.95 6.22 -23.33
C SER A 254 -3.60 5.17 -22.28
N GLN A 255 -2.64 5.44 -21.39
CA GLN A 255 -2.11 4.46 -20.45
C GLN A 255 -2.93 4.37 -19.16
N THR A 256 -3.35 3.16 -18.80
CA THR A 256 -4.04 2.91 -17.54
C THR A 256 -3.07 3.07 -16.36
N PRO A 257 -3.38 3.94 -15.36
CA PRO A 257 -2.54 4.15 -14.20
C PRO A 257 -2.16 2.85 -13.49
N ALA A 258 -0.91 2.76 -13.02
CA ALA A 258 -0.51 1.69 -12.11
C ALA A 258 -1.20 1.87 -10.74
N ILE A 259 -1.20 0.83 -9.91
CA ILE A 259 -1.61 0.95 -8.51
C ILE A 259 -0.39 1.13 -7.61
N SER A 260 -0.62 1.84 -6.51
CA SER A 260 0.22 1.82 -5.31
C SER A 260 -0.54 1.12 -4.19
N ASN A 261 0.19 0.49 -3.27
CA ASN A 261 -0.38 -0.06 -2.05
C ASN A 261 -0.36 0.96 -0.89
N SER A 262 -0.03 2.23 -1.14
CA SER A 262 0.00 3.30 -0.13
C SER A 262 -1.36 3.66 0.43
N VAL A 263 -2.43 3.47 -0.34
CA VAL A 263 -3.81 3.44 0.16
C VAL A 263 -4.52 2.20 -0.34
N ILE A 264 -5.19 1.49 0.57
CA ILE A 264 -5.99 0.31 0.24
C ILE A 264 -7.31 0.36 1.01
N ALA A 265 -8.43 0.19 0.32
CA ALA A 265 -9.75 0.14 0.93
C ALA A 265 -10.44 -1.19 0.60
N CYS A 266 -10.84 -1.95 1.63
CA CYS A 266 -11.54 -3.22 1.40
C CYS A 266 -12.43 -3.66 2.55
N HIS A 267 -13.28 -4.65 2.26
CA HIS A 267 -14.02 -5.39 3.27
C HIS A 267 -13.10 -6.33 4.06
N PRO A 268 -13.41 -6.64 5.33
CA PRO A 268 -12.71 -7.69 6.05
C PRO A 268 -12.87 -9.02 5.31
N ARG A 269 -11.85 -9.89 5.39
CA ARG A 269 -11.81 -11.20 4.72
C ARG A 269 -11.96 -11.16 3.18
N SER A 270 -11.73 -10.01 2.55
CA SER A 270 -11.77 -9.84 1.08
C SER A 270 -10.94 -10.93 0.36
N LYS A 271 -11.53 -11.54 -0.68
CA LYS A 271 -10.86 -12.58 -1.48
C LYS A 271 -9.58 -12.07 -2.14
N GLY A 272 -9.60 -10.86 -2.69
CA GLY A 272 -8.43 -10.22 -3.28
C GLY A 272 -7.31 -10.01 -2.26
N MET A 273 -7.65 -9.61 -1.03
CA MET A 273 -6.65 -9.49 0.04
C MET A 273 -6.09 -10.86 0.47
N LYS A 274 -6.94 -11.90 0.53
CA LYS A 274 -6.50 -13.27 0.80
C LYS A 274 -5.53 -13.79 -0.27
N THR A 275 -5.79 -13.51 -1.54
CA THR A 275 -4.91 -13.89 -2.64
C THR A 275 -3.63 -13.06 -2.64
N TYR A 276 -3.68 -11.78 -2.29
CA TYR A 276 -2.48 -10.96 -2.08
C TYR A 276 -1.60 -11.51 -0.95
N LYS A 277 -2.18 -11.85 0.21
CA LYS A 277 -1.48 -12.57 1.29
C LYS A 277 -0.83 -13.87 0.79
N ALA A 278 -1.55 -14.65 -0.01
CA ALA A 278 -1.03 -15.90 -0.56
C ALA A 278 0.14 -15.67 -1.54
N MET A 279 0.06 -14.63 -2.38
CA MET A 279 1.12 -14.21 -3.30
C MET A 279 2.40 -13.85 -2.53
N VAL A 280 2.29 -13.00 -1.50
CA VAL A 280 3.43 -12.66 -0.63
C VAL A 280 4.04 -13.92 -0.03
N ARG A 281 3.23 -14.79 0.57
CA ARG A 281 3.74 -16.05 1.14
C ARG A 281 4.42 -16.95 0.10
N SER A 282 3.91 -16.97 -1.13
CA SER A 282 4.54 -17.73 -2.20
C SER A 282 5.89 -17.14 -2.60
N ASN A 283 5.99 -15.81 -2.68
CA ASN A 283 7.24 -15.12 -2.96
C ASN A 283 8.33 -15.47 -1.94
N PHE A 284 8.02 -15.53 -0.64
CA PHE A 284 9.02 -15.92 0.37
C PHE A 284 9.37 -17.41 0.33
N LYS A 285 8.45 -18.28 -0.08
CA LYS A 285 8.76 -19.71 -0.26
C LYS A 285 9.77 -19.94 -1.38
N THR A 286 9.71 -19.17 -2.47
CA THR A 286 10.63 -19.36 -3.60
C THR A 286 12.07 -19.00 -3.26
N LEU A 287 12.31 -18.15 -2.25
CA LEU A 287 13.68 -17.84 -1.76
C LEU A 287 14.48 -19.10 -1.40
N LYS A 288 13.84 -20.21 -1.03
CA LYS A 288 14.51 -21.47 -0.69
C LYS A 288 15.16 -22.17 -1.89
N ASN A 289 14.57 -22.03 -3.07
CA ASN A 289 14.92 -22.84 -4.24
C ASN A 289 15.35 -21.99 -5.45
N ASP A 290 15.22 -20.67 -5.37
CA ASP A 290 15.56 -19.72 -6.43
C ASP A 290 16.72 -18.84 -5.96
N ALA A 291 17.93 -19.17 -6.40
CA ALA A 291 19.15 -18.48 -6.01
C ALA A 291 19.18 -17.02 -6.51
N ALA A 292 18.79 -16.79 -7.76
CA ALA A 292 18.75 -15.45 -8.35
C ALA A 292 17.76 -14.55 -7.61
N ARG A 293 16.61 -15.09 -7.21
CA ARG A 293 15.64 -14.34 -6.40
C ARG A 293 16.12 -14.07 -4.98
N ARG A 294 16.84 -15.02 -4.38
CA ARG A 294 17.47 -14.82 -3.06
C ARG A 294 18.53 -13.73 -3.12
N GLU A 295 19.34 -13.71 -4.18
CA GLU A 295 20.33 -12.68 -4.41
C GLU A 295 19.67 -11.30 -4.59
N LEU A 296 18.65 -11.20 -5.45
CA LEU A 296 17.87 -9.97 -5.63
C LEU A 296 17.25 -9.50 -4.31
N TYR A 297 16.73 -10.44 -3.51
CA TYR A 297 16.15 -10.14 -2.21
C TYR A 297 17.18 -9.45 -1.31
N PHE A 298 18.35 -10.02 -1.08
CA PHE A 298 19.30 -9.39 -0.15
C PHE A 298 20.02 -8.15 -0.71
N ASN A 299 20.28 -8.09 -2.01
CA ASN A 299 21.12 -7.03 -2.59
C ASN A 299 20.36 -5.79 -3.07
N ASP A 300 19.09 -5.91 -3.46
CA ASP A 300 18.27 -4.77 -3.92
C ASP A 300 17.02 -4.63 -3.05
N VAL A 301 17.18 -3.92 -1.93
CA VAL A 301 16.12 -3.76 -0.92
C VAL A 301 14.87 -3.10 -1.52
N ARG A 302 15.02 -2.08 -2.36
CA ARG A 302 13.89 -1.35 -2.95
C ARG A 302 13.14 -2.24 -3.93
N LYS A 303 13.82 -2.79 -4.94
CA LYS A 303 13.20 -3.61 -5.98
C LYS A 303 12.59 -4.88 -5.41
N SER A 304 13.29 -5.54 -4.48
CA SER A 304 12.75 -6.73 -3.83
C SER A 304 11.52 -6.42 -2.99
N THR A 305 11.48 -5.32 -2.23
CA THR A 305 10.27 -4.92 -1.48
C THR A 305 9.08 -4.75 -2.41
N ILE A 306 9.25 -4.00 -3.51
CA ILE A 306 8.20 -3.79 -4.52
C ILE A 306 7.65 -5.11 -5.08
N GLN A 307 8.55 -6.07 -5.36
CA GLN A 307 8.19 -7.35 -5.98
C GLN A 307 7.65 -8.39 -4.99
N MET A 308 8.15 -8.41 -3.76
CA MET A 308 7.90 -9.45 -2.78
C MET A 308 6.65 -9.17 -1.96
N THR A 309 6.50 -7.92 -1.51
CA THR A 309 5.43 -7.49 -0.60
C THR A 309 4.64 -6.30 -1.13
N GLY A 310 5.23 -5.42 -1.94
CA GLY A 310 4.68 -4.12 -2.34
C GLY A 310 3.75 -4.14 -3.55
N PRO A 311 3.69 -3.03 -4.33
CA PRO A 311 2.69 -2.83 -5.39
C PRO A 311 2.66 -3.91 -6.49
N THR A 312 3.81 -4.50 -6.84
CA THR A 312 3.83 -5.57 -7.85
C THR A 312 3.14 -6.83 -7.32
N ALA A 313 3.38 -7.20 -6.06
CA ALA A 313 2.70 -8.30 -5.42
C ALA A 313 1.20 -8.00 -5.23
N ALA A 314 0.86 -6.75 -4.90
CA ALA A 314 -0.53 -6.31 -4.79
C ALA A 314 -1.28 -6.44 -6.12
N SER A 315 -0.68 -5.98 -7.22
CA SER A 315 -1.27 -6.02 -8.56
C SER A 315 -1.57 -7.45 -9.01
N LYS A 316 -0.58 -8.34 -8.86
CA LYS A 316 -0.69 -9.76 -9.22
C LYS A 316 -1.63 -10.53 -8.30
N GLY A 317 -1.66 -10.19 -7.02
CA GLY A 317 -2.37 -10.93 -5.99
C GLY A 317 -3.81 -10.47 -5.73
N SER A 318 -4.18 -9.24 -6.07
CA SER A 318 -5.51 -8.69 -5.75
C SER A 318 -6.59 -8.97 -6.79
N GLY A 319 -6.19 -9.45 -7.98
CA GLY A 319 -7.06 -9.55 -9.16
C GLY A 319 -6.98 -8.36 -10.10
N PHE A 320 -6.25 -7.29 -9.73
CA PHE A 320 -6.09 -6.09 -10.54
C PHE A 320 -5.49 -6.41 -11.92
N THR A 321 -4.37 -7.14 -11.98
CA THR A 321 -3.74 -7.53 -13.25
C THR A 321 -4.70 -8.32 -14.13
N SER A 322 -5.43 -9.28 -13.57
CA SER A 322 -6.37 -10.10 -14.33
C SER A 322 -7.52 -9.29 -14.94
N VAL A 323 -8.03 -8.30 -14.21
CA VAL A 323 -9.05 -7.38 -14.74
C VAL A 323 -8.45 -6.48 -15.82
N LYS A 324 -7.28 -5.88 -15.56
CA LYS A 324 -6.59 -5.03 -16.53
C LYS A 324 -6.34 -5.77 -17.85
N GLU A 325 -5.80 -6.98 -17.81
CA GLU A 325 -5.53 -7.80 -19.00
C GLU A 325 -6.82 -8.21 -19.75
N LYS A 326 -7.95 -8.37 -19.05
CA LYS A 326 -9.24 -8.64 -19.70
C LYS A 326 -9.76 -7.41 -20.45
N LEU A 327 -9.65 -6.23 -19.84
CA LEU A 327 -10.01 -4.96 -20.47
C LEU A 327 -9.13 -4.70 -21.70
N GLU A 328 -7.82 -4.86 -21.58
CA GLU A 328 -6.86 -4.72 -22.69
C GLU A 328 -7.08 -5.71 -23.83
N ARG A 329 -7.59 -6.93 -23.55
CA ARG A 329 -7.97 -7.86 -24.62
C ARG A 329 -9.28 -7.47 -25.31
N SER A 330 -10.16 -6.74 -24.62
CA SER A 330 -11.45 -6.32 -25.17
C SER A 330 -11.34 -5.21 -26.22
N VAL A 331 -10.16 -4.58 -26.37
CA VAL A 331 -9.88 -3.67 -27.48
C VAL A 331 -9.42 -4.37 -28.77
N GLY A 332 -9.18 -5.69 -28.72
CA GLY A 332 -8.80 -6.46 -29.90
C GLY A 332 -9.94 -6.57 -30.92
N GLY A 333 -9.66 -6.29 -32.19
CA GLY A 333 -10.65 -6.34 -33.27
C GLY A 333 -11.36 -5.01 -33.56
N ILE A 334 -11.01 -3.93 -32.86
CA ILE A 334 -11.48 -2.58 -33.18
C ILE A 334 -10.66 -2.03 -34.36
N THR A 335 -11.34 -1.57 -35.41
CA THR A 335 -10.71 -1.12 -36.67
C THR A 335 -10.64 0.40 -36.83
N THR A 336 -11.33 1.17 -35.98
CA THR A 336 -11.31 2.65 -36.03
C THR A 336 -10.63 3.25 -34.80
N GLU A 337 -9.88 4.33 -34.99
CA GLU A 337 -9.17 5.03 -33.92
C GLU A 337 -10.13 5.68 -32.90
N ALA A 338 -11.27 6.18 -33.38
CA ALA A 338 -12.31 6.78 -32.54
C ALA A 338 -12.93 5.74 -31.59
N ASP A 339 -13.30 4.55 -32.11
CA ASP A 339 -13.87 3.48 -31.29
C ASP A 339 -12.86 2.93 -30.29
N LEU A 340 -11.57 2.85 -30.69
CA LEU A 340 -10.49 2.41 -29.81
C LEU A 340 -10.32 3.37 -28.63
N THR A 341 -10.30 4.68 -28.91
CA THR A 341 -10.18 5.73 -27.89
C THR A 341 -11.37 5.72 -26.94
N ALA A 342 -12.59 5.64 -27.48
CA ALA A 342 -13.80 5.56 -26.67
C ALA A 342 -13.81 4.32 -25.76
N ARG A 343 -13.34 3.17 -26.27
CA ARG A 343 -13.23 1.95 -25.47
C ARG A 343 -12.19 2.07 -24.37
N GLN A 344 -11.00 2.58 -24.69
CA GLN A 344 -9.93 2.79 -23.71
C GLN A 344 -10.35 3.77 -22.60
N LEU A 345 -11.11 4.82 -22.93
CA LEU A 345 -11.67 5.74 -21.94
C LEU A 345 -12.68 5.02 -21.04
N SER A 346 -13.62 4.26 -21.62
CA SER A 346 -14.61 3.49 -20.87
C SER A 346 -13.96 2.52 -19.86
N ASP A 347 -12.92 1.79 -20.29
CA ASP A 347 -12.19 0.85 -19.43
C ASP A 347 -11.48 1.57 -18.26
N LYS A 348 -10.93 2.77 -18.47
CA LYS A 348 -10.32 3.58 -17.40
C LYS A 348 -11.35 4.09 -16.39
N LEU A 349 -12.50 4.56 -16.87
CA LEU A 349 -13.59 5.01 -16.01
C LEU A 349 -14.15 3.83 -15.19
N PHE A 350 -14.23 2.64 -15.79
CA PHE A 350 -14.55 1.43 -15.06
C PHE A 350 -13.54 1.16 -13.92
N MET A 351 -12.24 1.26 -14.18
CA MET A 351 -11.20 1.07 -13.17
C MET A 351 -11.26 2.14 -12.07
N ARG A 352 -11.47 3.41 -12.43
CA ARG A 352 -11.73 4.53 -11.48
C ARG A 352 -12.86 4.19 -10.53
N ASP A 353 -13.97 3.72 -11.07
CA ASP A 353 -15.20 3.56 -10.30
C ASP A 353 -15.19 2.29 -9.45
N ASN A 354 -14.31 1.31 -9.70
CA ASN A 354 -14.37 0.00 -9.05
C ASN A 354 -13.06 -0.47 -8.38
N TRP A 355 -11.90 -0.03 -8.88
CA TRP A 355 -10.58 -0.55 -8.47
C TRP A 355 -9.67 0.52 -7.88
N TYR A 356 -9.85 1.78 -8.27
CA TYR A 356 -9.07 2.87 -7.70
C TYR A 356 -9.75 3.47 -6.46
N PHE A 357 -8.91 3.89 -5.51
CA PHE A 357 -9.31 4.73 -4.41
C PHE A 357 -9.61 6.14 -4.95
N PRO A 358 -10.62 6.86 -4.44
CA PRO A 358 -10.93 8.22 -4.90
C PRO A 358 -9.79 9.19 -4.55
N MET A 359 -8.93 9.49 -5.52
CA MET A 359 -7.70 10.23 -5.24
C MET A 359 -7.94 11.69 -4.85
N TYR A 360 -9.13 12.24 -5.09
CA TYR A 360 -9.49 13.60 -4.61
C TYR A 360 -9.64 13.69 -3.08
N MET A 361 -9.73 12.55 -2.39
CA MET A 361 -9.86 12.50 -0.94
C MET A 361 -8.52 12.59 -0.21
N ILE A 362 -7.41 12.37 -0.92
CA ILE A 362 -6.07 12.27 -0.34
C ILE A 362 -5.05 13.06 -1.15
N VAL A 363 -3.95 13.43 -0.51
CA VAL A 363 -2.75 13.95 -1.17
C VAL A 363 -1.57 13.16 -0.65
N ASP A 364 -0.90 12.48 -1.55
CA ASP A 364 0.34 11.74 -1.31
C ASP A 364 1.44 12.48 -2.08
N ARG A 365 2.24 13.22 -1.32
CA ARG A 365 3.29 14.09 -1.87
C ARG A 365 4.49 13.30 -2.40
N TYR A 366 4.52 11.99 -2.18
CA TYR A 366 5.63 11.13 -2.57
C TYR A 366 5.34 10.33 -3.83
N PHE A 367 4.12 10.40 -4.40
CA PHE A 367 3.83 9.77 -5.70
C PHE A 367 4.82 10.15 -6.82
N HIS A 368 5.47 11.32 -6.74
CA HIS A 368 6.44 11.78 -7.74
C HIS A 368 7.77 11.07 -7.69
N ASP A 369 8.13 10.50 -6.54
CA ASP A 369 9.39 9.76 -6.38
C ASP A 369 9.27 8.30 -6.88
N TRP A 370 8.04 7.90 -7.26
CA TRP A 370 7.70 6.58 -7.83
C TRP A 370 7.48 6.59 -9.35
N LEU A 371 7.25 7.77 -9.93
CA LEU A 371 7.09 8.02 -11.36
C LEU A 371 8.45 8.39 -11.98
#